data_AF-A0A7Z9SEG4-F1
#
_entry.id   AF-A0A7Z9SEG4-F1
#
_cell.length_a   1.000
_cell.length_b   1.000
_cell.length_c   1.000
_cell.angle_alpha   90.00
_cell.angle_beta   90.00
_cell.angle_gamma   90.00
#
_symmetry.space_group_name_H-M   'P 1'
#
loop_
_entity.id
_entity.type
_entity.pdbx_description
1 polymer ?
#
loop_
_entity_poly.entity_id
_entity_poly.type
_entity_poly.pdbx_seq_one_letter_code
_entity_poly.pdbx_strand_id
1 'polypeptide(L)'
;MIISDKRSIILAYNTVERLLKGDFFHFSKIEEITQEFANFDKEWPVIGLGTTNWYKRNGEAIVEGFAENPEFLWADPESNPPGKLINLNYDHPDHEENLKSPVIGPDDALPQFPFMAIALCDPKESIDYALSAGENIHEWIENKFSSDNLGLAAIHVSGKLDEVKSTAACHIPLGGLDLNEGYSLKDNFKFIEYQTGIWSM
;
A
#
# COMPACT_ATOMS: atom_id res chain seq x y z
N MET A 1 -27.17 -8.75 19.75
CA MET A 1 -25.90 -8.02 19.62
C MET A 1 -24.84 -9.09 19.47
N ILE A 2 -24.43 -9.39 18.23
CA ILE A 2 -23.33 -10.33 18.00
C ILE A 2 -22.07 -9.52 18.32
N ILE A 3 -21.48 -9.79 19.47
CA ILE A 3 -20.15 -9.28 19.77
C ILE A 3 -19.25 -10.01 18.77
N SER A 4 -18.65 -9.26 17.85
CA SER A 4 -17.63 -9.80 16.96
C SER A 4 -16.45 -10.24 17.84
N ASP A 5 -16.25 -11.56 18.03
CA ASP A 5 -15.07 -12.14 18.72
C ASP A 5 -13.78 -11.96 17.91
N LYS A 6 -13.80 -11.12 16.88
CA LYS A 6 -12.65 -10.86 16.03
C LYS A 6 -11.66 -9.97 16.78
N ARG A 7 -10.39 -10.23 16.51
CA ARG A 7 -9.26 -9.41 16.99
C ARG A 7 -8.68 -8.69 15.77
N SER A 8 -7.93 -7.62 16.03
CA SER A 8 -7.09 -7.01 14.99
C SER A 8 -6.27 -8.08 14.27
N ILE A 9 -6.23 -8.00 12.94
CA ILE A 9 -5.64 -9.04 12.09
C ILE A 9 -4.98 -8.41 10.87
N ILE A 10 -3.91 -9.04 10.40
CA ILE A 10 -3.34 -8.77 9.07
C ILE A 10 -3.77 -9.88 8.12
N LEU A 11 -4.39 -9.50 7.02
CA LEU A 11 -4.70 -10.33 5.88
C LEU A 11 -3.63 -10.11 4.82
N ALA A 12 -2.89 -11.16 4.48
CA ALA A 12 -1.89 -11.14 3.42
C ALA A 12 -2.42 -11.88 2.19
N TYR A 13 -2.57 -11.14 1.09
CA TYR A 13 -2.99 -11.65 -0.20
C TYR A 13 -1.74 -11.95 -1.02
N ASN A 14 -1.57 -13.22 -1.41
CA ASN A 14 -0.33 -13.79 -1.93
C ASN A 14 0.85 -13.66 -0.93
N THR A 15 2.09 -13.65 -1.43
CA THR A 15 3.29 -13.69 -0.59
C THR A 15 4.38 -12.79 -1.14
N VAL A 16 5.13 -12.13 -0.26
CA VAL A 16 6.33 -11.37 -0.62
C VAL A 16 7.35 -12.24 -1.37
N GLU A 17 7.53 -13.51 -0.98
CA GLU A 17 8.48 -14.41 -1.69
C GLU A 17 8.15 -14.56 -3.18
N ARG A 18 6.87 -14.77 -3.52
CA ARG A 18 6.41 -14.86 -4.92
C ARG A 18 6.60 -13.53 -5.63
N LEU A 19 6.27 -12.41 -4.97
CA LEU A 19 6.49 -11.08 -5.52
C LEU A 19 7.97 -10.82 -5.83
N LEU A 20 8.88 -11.21 -4.93
CA LEU A 20 10.32 -11.05 -5.13
C LEU A 20 10.87 -11.94 -6.26
N LYS A 21 10.22 -13.07 -6.55
CA LYS A 21 10.48 -13.91 -7.73
C LYS A 21 9.76 -13.40 -8.99
N GLY A 22 9.08 -12.27 -8.88
CA GLY A 22 8.39 -11.57 -9.94
C GLY A 22 7.11 -12.24 -10.43
N ASP A 23 6.39 -12.91 -9.54
CA ASP A 23 5.03 -13.39 -9.81
C ASP A 23 4.02 -12.24 -9.74
N PHE A 24 3.75 -11.63 -10.90
CA PHE A 24 2.75 -10.57 -11.07
C PHE A 24 1.43 -11.08 -11.69
N PHE A 25 1.29 -12.41 -11.82
CA PHE A 25 0.20 -13.05 -12.55
C PHE A 25 -0.81 -13.72 -11.62
N HIS A 26 -0.43 -14.01 -10.38
CA HIS A 26 -1.36 -14.38 -9.34
C HIS A 26 -1.71 -13.14 -8.54
N PHE A 27 -2.97 -12.77 -8.56
CA PHE A 27 -3.45 -11.51 -8.02
C PHE A 27 -4.76 -11.71 -7.28
N SER A 28 -5.06 -10.74 -6.42
CA SER A 28 -6.39 -10.57 -5.84
C SER A 28 -7.06 -9.34 -6.44
N LYS A 29 -8.39 -9.33 -6.43
CA LYS A 29 -9.21 -8.20 -6.91
C LYS A 29 -9.82 -7.43 -5.74
N ILE A 30 -10.19 -6.17 -5.99
CA ILE A 30 -10.87 -5.33 -4.99
C ILE A 30 -12.12 -6.04 -4.44
N GLU A 31 -12.92 -6.68 -5.31
CA GLU A 31 -14.16 -7.35 -4.91
C GLU A 31 -13.91 -8.55 -3.98
N GLU A 32 -12.81 -9.28 -4.18
CA GLU A 32 -12.45 -10.45 -3.36
C GLU A 32 -12.00 -9.99 -1.97
N ILE A 33 -11.16 -8.95 -1.91
CA ILE A 33 -10.67 -8.35 -0.67
C ILE A 33 -11.82 -7.76 0.15
N THR A 34 -12.72 -6.99 -0.49
CA THR A 34 -13.85 -6.34 0.18
C THR A 34 -14.90 -7.34 0.68
N GLN A 35 -15.09 -8.47 0.00
CA GLN A 35 -15.92 -9.58 0.51
C GLN A 35 -15.37 -10.16 1.82
N GLU A 36 -14.05 -10.22 1.97
CA GLU A 36 -13.44 -10.68 3.22
C GLU A 36 -13.66 -9.67 4.36
N PHE A 37 -13.55 -8.38 4.06
CA PHE A 37 -13.79 -7.28 5.01
C PHE A 37 -15.22 -7.24 5.53
N ALA A 38 -16.20 -7.65 4.71
CA ALA A 38 -17.61 -7.69 5.10
C ALA A 38 -17.88 -8.58 6.34
N ASN A 39 -16.92 -9.43 6.73
CA ASN A 39 -17.01 -10.23 7.94
C ASN A 39 -16.60 -9.46 9.21
N PHE A 40 -16.05 -8.25 9.11
CA PHE A 40 -15.55 -7.43 10.22
C PHE A 40 -16.56 -6.32 10.57
N ASP A 41 -16.33 -5.65 11.69
CA ASP A 41 -17.14 -4.49 12.03
C ASP A 41 -16.86 -3.37 11.03
N LYS A 42 -17.92 -2.70 10.60
CA LYS A 42 -17.91 -1.71 9.52
C LYS A 42 -17.02 -0.51 9.82
N GLU A 43 -16.91 -0.15 11.10
CA GLU A 43 -16.13 0.99 11.58
C GLU A 43 -14.68 0.64 11.92
N TRP A 44 -14.24 -0.60 11.68
CA TRP A 44 -12.83 -0.95 11.88
C TRP A 44 -11.95 -0.28 10.84
N PRO A 45 -10.93 0.49 11.26
CA PRO A 45 -9.94 1.06 10.37
C PRO A 45 -9.24 -0.02 9.56
N VAL A 46 -9.01 0.31 8.30
CA VAL A 46 -8.22 -0.49 7.38
C VAL A 46 -6.92 0.27 7.14
N ILE A 47 -5.79 -0.42 7.26
CA ILE A 47 -4.47 0.11 6.92
C ILE A 47 -3.76 -0.97 6.13
N GLY A 48 -3.40 -0.68 4.88
CA GLY A 48 -2.78 -1.67 4.02
C GLY A 48 -1.81 -1.08 3.02
N LEU A 49 -0.89 -1.93 2.59
CA LEU A 49 0.10 -1.62 1.57
C LEU A 49 0.26 -2.81 0.62
N GLY A 50 0.77 -2.53 -0.56
CA GLY A 50 1.11 -3.56 -1.52
C GLY A 50 1.48 -2.97 -2.86
N THR A 51 1.20 -3.71 -3.92
CA THR A 51 1.50 -3.30 -5.29
C THR A 51 0.39 -3.76 -6.21
N THR A 52 0.30 -3.13 -7.37
CA THR A 52 -0.61 -3.56 -8.43
C THR A 52 0.16 -4.09 -9.62
N ASN A 53 -0.50 -4.71 -10.58
CA ASN A 53 0.02 -4.93 -11.93
C ASN A 53 -0.69 -4.04 -12.95
N TRP A 54 -1.46 -3.05 -12.49
CA TRP A 54 -2.34 -2.22 -13.31
C TRP A 54 -1.57 -1.54 -14.43
N TYR A 55 -2.04 -1.70 -15.68
CA TYR A 55 -1.35 -1.21 -16.87
C TYR A 55 0.14 -1.59 -16.98
N LYS A 56 0.58 -2.69 -16.34
CA LYS A 56 2.00 -3.07 -16.19
C LYS A 56 2.88 -2.00 -15.52
N ARG A 57 2.27 -1.20 -14.64
CA ARG A 57 2.93 -0.15 -13.84
C ARG A 57 2.74 -0.52 -12.38
N ASN A 58 3.72 -1.23 -11.83
CA ASN A 58 3.46 -1.99 -10.63
C ASN A 58 3.17 -1.08 -9.43
N GLY A 59 3.88 0.05 -9.31
CA GLY A 59 3.60 1.15 -8.39
C GLY A 59 3.36 0.71 -6.94
N GLU A 60 2.93 1.67 -6.11
CA GLU A 60 2.65 1.40 -4.71
C GLU A 60 1.14 1.51 -4.48
N ALA A 61 0.55 0.45 -3.93
CA ALA A 61 -0.87 0.40 -3.58
C ALA A 61 -1.02 0.63 -2.07
N ILE A 62 -1.99 1.46 -1.70
CA ILE A 62 -2.34 1.80 -0.32
C ILE A 62 -3.81 1.43 -0.13
N VAL A 63 -4.17 0.92 1.04
CA VAL A 63 -5.57 0.71 1.42
C VAL A 63 -5.82 1.41 2.73
N GLU A 64 -6.80 2.31 2.76
CA GLU A 64 -7.16 3.06 3.94
C GLU A 64 -8.68 3.22 4.10
N GLY A 65 -9.11 3.90 5.17
CA GLY A 65 -10.51 4.11 5.48
C GLY A 65 -11.06 3.05 6.44
N PHE A 66 -12.25 2.52 6.15
CA PHE A 66 -12.99 1.63 7.05
C PHE A 66 -13.42 0.36 6.34
N ALA A 67 -13.65 -0.73 7.08
CA ALA A 67 -14.02 -2.02 6.51
C ALA A 67 -15.26 -1.98 5.59
N GLU A 68 -16.23 -1.09 5.87
CA GLU A 68 -17.41 -0.91 4.98
C GLU A 68 -17.09 -0.16 3.69
N ASN A 69 -16.19 0.82 3.74
CA ASN A 69 -15.84 1.69 2.61
C ASN A 69 -14.32 1.89 2.56
N PRO A 70 -13.55 0.84 2.21
CA PRO A 70 -12.11 0.97 2.05
C PRO A 70 -11.80 1.70 0.75
N GLU A 71 -10.82 2.59 0.81
CA GLU A 71 -10.24 3.23 -0.36
C GLU A 71 -9.01 2.46 -0.79
N PHE A 72 -9.00 2.01 -2.04
CA PHE A 72 -7.84 1.42 -2.69
C PHE A 72 -7.17 2.53 -3.49
N LEU A 73 -6.03 2.98 -3.02
CA LEU A 73 -5.28 4.07 -3.63
C LEU A 73 -4.06 3.50 -4.34
N TRP A 74 -3.67 4.12 -5.43
CA TRP A 74 -2.46 3.80 -6.16
C TRP A 74 -1.63 5.05 -6.39
N ALA A 75 -0.36 5.00 -5.99
CA ALA A 75 0.61 6.04 -6.27
C ALA A 75 1.21 5.79 -7.65
N ASP A 76 0.81 6.60 -8.63
CA ASP A 76 1.30 6.48 -10.01
C ASP A 76 2.81 6.83 -10.07
N PRO A 77 3.69 5.88 -10.40
CA PRO A 77 5.12 6.16 -10.50
C PRO A 77 5.46 7.07 -11.69
N GLU A 78 4.58 7.25 -12.66
CA GLU A 78 4.82 8.05 -13.86
C GLU A 78 4.16 9.43 -13.87
N SER A 79 3.35 9.76 -12.87
CA SER A 79 2.74 11.08 -12.76
C SER A 79 3.78 12.19 -12.62
N ASN A 80 3.36 13.43 -12.87
CA ASN A 80 4.20 14.61 -12.63
C ASN A 80 3.51 15.60 -11.67
N PRO A 81 3.95 15.71 -10.40
CA PRO A 81 5.07 14.98 -9.78
C PRO A 81 4.77 13.48 -9.57
N PRO A 82 5.80 12.61 -9.46
CA PRO A 82 5.62 11.18 -9.22
C PRO A 82 4.88 10.88 -7.91
N GLY A 83 4.09 9.81 -7.90
CA GLY A 83 3.34 9.36 -6.73
C GLY A 83 2.02 10.11 -6.53
N LYS A 84 1.42 10.66 -7.59
CA LYS A 84 0.05 11.16 -7.56
C LYS A 84 -0.87 10.00 -7.19
N LEU A 85 -1.68 10.19 -6.15
CA LEU A 85 -2.66 9.19 -5.72
C LEU A 85 -3.85 9.18 -6.67
N ILE A 86 -4.23 7.99 -7.10
CA ILE A 86 -5.43 7.69 -7.89
C ILE A 86 -6.30 6.75 -7.05
N ASN A 87 -7.59 7.07 -6.93
CA ASN A 87 -8.51 6.21 -6.20
C ASN A 87 -9.06 5.12 -7.14
N LEU A 88 -8.58 3.89 -6.97
CA LEU A 88 -8.89 2.74 -7.80
C LEU A 88 -10.35 2.30 -7.73
N ASN A 89 -11.11 2.73 -6.72
CA ASN A 89 -12.53 2.44 -6.63
C ASN A 89 -13.36 3.19 -7.69
N TYR A 90 -12.85 4.34 -8.17
CA TYR A 90 -13.64 5.28 -8.98
C TYR A 90 -12.92 5.77 -10.24
N ASP A 91 -11.59 5.84 -10.20
CA ASP A 91 -10.78 6.47 -11.23
C ASP A 91 -10.06 5.44 -12.09
N HIS A 92 -9.82 5.81 -13.35
CA HIS A 92 -8.92 5.11 -14.26
C HIS A 92 -7.90 6.09 -14.85
N PRO A 93 -6.65 5.67 -15.05
CA PRO A 93 -5.57 6.54 -15.50
C PRO A 93 -5.75 6.95 -16.97
N ASP A 94 -6.64 6.28 -17.69
CA ASP A 94 -7.04 6.54 -19.08
C ASP A 94 -7.67 7.92 -19.30
N HIS A 95 -8.00 8.65 -18.23
CA HIS A 95 -8.84 9.84 -18.33
C HIS A 95 -8.11 11.13 -18.69
N GLU A 96 -6.80 11.30 -18.47
CA GLU A 96 -6.17 12.62 -18.73
C GLU A 96 -4.73 12.61 -19.27
N GLU A 97 -3.96 11.53 -19.14
CA GLU A 97 -2.57 11.51 -19.61
C GLU A 97 -2.36 10.41 -20.66
N ASN A 98 -1.58 10.70 -21.70
CA ASN A 98 -1.20 9.75 -22.75
C ASN A 98 -0.27 8.66 -22.20
N LEU A 99 -0.74 7.87 -21.24
CA LEU A 99 0.02 6.84 -20.57
C LEU A 99 0.27 5.72 -21.58
N LYS A 100 1.52 5.65 -22.03
CA LYS A 100 1.99 4.62 -22.97
C LYS A 100 2.27 3.35 -22.22
N SER A 101 1.21 2.69 -21.77
CA SER A 101 1.31 1.32 -21.25
C SER A 101 1.41 0.37 -22.45
N PRO A 102 2.24 -0.70 -22.38
CA PRO A 102 2.23 -1.72 -23.42
C PRO A 102 0.80 -2.24 -23.55
N VAL A 103 0.21 -2.22 -24.74
CA VAL A 103 -1.20 -2.64 -24.93
C VAL A 103 -1.40 -4.05 -24.35
N ILE A 104 -2.42 -4.20 -23.51
CA ILE A 104 -2.78 -5.45 -22.84
C ILE A 104 -4.30 -5.65 -22.96
N GLY A 105 -4.78 -6.86 -22.65
CA GLY A 105 -6.15 -7.27 -22.92
C GLY A 105 -7.18 -6.58 -22.03
N PRO A 106 -8.48 -6.88 -22.20
CA PRO A 106 -9.56 -6.28 -21.42
C PRO A 106 -9.41 -6.43 -19.89
N ASP A 107 -8.76 -7.50 -19.44
CA ASP A 107 -8.60 -7.82 -18.02
C ASP A 107 -7.52 -6.99 -17.31
N ASP A 108 -6.63 -6.33 -18.06
CA ASP A 108 -5.53 -5.53 -17.53
C ASP A 108 -5.89 -4.05 -17.33
N ALA A 109 -7.10 -3.65 -17.74
CA ALA A 109 -7.68 -2.33 -17.49
C ALA A 109 -8.23 -2.21 -16.06
N LEU A 110 -8.38 -3.34 -15.35
CA LEU A 110 -8.76 -3.37 -13.95
C LEU A 110 -7.51 -3.47 -13.06
N PRO A 111 -7.47 -2.77 -11.92
CA PRO A 111 -6.39 -2.92 -10.97
C PRO A 111 -6.46 -4.32 -10.34
N GLN A 112 -5.35 -5.04 -10.40
CA GLN A 112 -5.19 -6.33 -9.74
C GLN A 112 -3.99 -6.26 -8.82
N PHE A 113 -4.02 -6.99 -7.72
CA PHE A 113 -2.98 -6.90 -6.68
C PHE A 113 -2.20 -8.21 -6.55
N PRO A 114 -1.01 -8.27 -7.15
CA PRO A 114 -0.04 -9.34 -6.96
C PRO A 114 0.33 -9.59 -5.51
N PHE A 115 0.31 -8.54 -4.68
CA PHE A 115 0.50 -8.65 -3.24
C PHE A 115 -0.17 -7.49 -2.52
N MET A 116 -0.87 -7.80 -1.42
CA MET A 116 -1.37 -6.82 -0.45
C MET A 116 -1.19 -7.38 0.97
N ALA A 117 -0.76 -6.54 1.89
CA ALA A 117 -0.86 -6.78 3.32
C ALA A 117 -1.80 -5.72 3.91
N ILE A 118 -2.93 -6.16 4.46
CA ILE A 118 -3.98 -5.26 4.94
C ILE A 118 -4.34 -5.63 6.36
N ALA A 119 -4.22 -4.67 7.26
CA ALA A 119 -4.67 -4.76 8.63
C ALA A 119 -6.11 -4.27 8.77
N LEU A 120 -6.91 -5.05 9.48
CA LEU A 120 -8.20 -4.64 10.03
C LEU A 120 -8.02 -4.47 11.53
N CYS A 121 -8.21 -3.26 12.02
CA CYS A 121 -7.84 -2.88 13.38
C CYS A 121 -9.09 -2.69 14.25
N ASP A 122 -9.17 -3.31 15.41
CA ASP A 122 -10.17 -2.94 16.42
C ASP A 122 -9.81 -1.54 16.98
N PRO A 123 -10.67 -0.51 16.82
CA PRO A 123 -10.40 0.82 17.36
C PRO A 123 -10.12 0.84 18.86
N LYS A 124 -10.62 -0.14 19.61
CA LYS A 124 -10.41 -0.23 21.07
C LYS A 124 -8.97 -0.58 21.45
N GLU A 125 -8.23 -1.18 20.53
CA GLU A 125 -6.82 -1.54 20.70
C GLU A 125 -5.87 -0.48 20.10
N SER A 126 -6.43 0.63 19.58
CA SER A 126 -5.63 1.74 19.05
C SER A 126 -4.87 2.45 20.16
N ILE A 127 -3.61 2.79 19.89
CA ILE A 127 -2.75 3.53 20.81
C ILE A 127 -2.14 4.70 20.06
N ASP A 128 -2.39 5.91 20.56
CA ASP A 128 -1.88 7.13 19.96
C ASP A 128 -0.60 7.60 20.65
N TYR A 129 0.36 8.05 19.85
CA TYR A 129 1.60 8.64 20.32
C TYR A 129 1.84 9.99 19.65
N ALA A 130 2.38 10.93 20.42
CA ALA A 130 2.80 12.23 19.92
C ALA A 130 4.33 12.32 19.99
N LEU A 131 4.96 12.54 18.85
CA LEU A 131 6.39 12.76 18.75
C LEU A 131 6.70 14.26 18.73
N SER A 132 7.85 14.62 19.29
CA SER A 132 8.38 15.96 19.31
C SER A 132 9.05 16.30 17.96
N ALA A 133 9.12 17.60 17.66
CA ALA A 133 9.84 18.06 16.47
C ALA A 133 11.31 17.62 16.51
N GLY A 134 11.79 17.08 15.38
CA GLY A 134 13.16 16.58 15.22
C GLY A 134 13.38 15.13 15.64
N GLU A 135 12.38 14.42 16.17
CA GLU A 135 12.48 12.98 16.40
C GLU A 135 12.44 12.21 15.08
N ASN A 136 13.27 11.17 14.97
CA ASN A 136 13.23 10.24 13.85
C ASN A 136 12.16 9.18 14.12
N ILE A 137 11.14 9.12 13.26
CA ILE A 137 10.00 8.20 13.42
C ILE A 137 10.44 6.73 13.37
N HIS A 138 11.37 6.37 12.49
CA HIS A 138 11.85 4.99 12.38
C HIS A 138 12.60 4.55 13.65
N GLU A 139 13.54 5.36 14.12
CA GLU A 139 14.26 5.07 15.37
C GLU A 139 13.31 5.01 16.57
N TRP A 140 12.30 5.88 16.61
CA TRP A 140 11.28 5.87 17.65
C TRP A 140 10.48 4.55 17.63
N ILE A 141 10.02 4.10 16.45
CA ILE A 141 9.27 2.84 16.28
C ILE A 141 10.13 1.65 16.73
N GLU A 142 11.38 1.55 16.26
CA GLU A 142 12.28 0.43 16.59
C GLU A 142 12.51 0.29 18.10
N ASN A 143 12.75 1.43 18.77
CA ASN A 143 12.95 1.46 20.21
C ASN A 143 11.65 1.14 20.97
N LYS A 144 10.53 1.72 20.54
CA LYS A 144 9.23 1.57 21.20
C LYS A 144 8.69 0.15 21.11
N PHE A 145 8.75 -0.46 19.93
CA PHE A 145 8.26 -1.82 19.72
C PHE A 145 9.07 -2.83 20.53
N SER A 146 10.39 -2.63 20.57
CA SER A 146 11.29 -3.47 21.37
C SER A 146 11.03 -3.30 22.87
N SER A 147 10.87 -2.07 23.38
CA SER A 147 10.66 -1.82 24.81
C SER A 147 9.33 -2.36 25.33
N ASP A 148 8.29 -2.27 24.51
CA ASP A 148 6.92 -2.64 24.88
C ASP A 148 6.57 -4.07 24.44
N ASN A 149 7.52 -4.79 23.82
CA ASN A 149 7.32 -6.14 23.28
C ASN A 149 6.14 -6.21 22.30
N LEU A 150 6.03 -5.21 21.41
CA LEU A 150 5.04 -5.15 20.35
C LEU A 150 5.55 -5.96 19.15
N GLY A 151 4.96 -7.13 18.92
CA GLY A 151 5.39 -8.02 17.84
C GLY A 151 4.91 -7.61 16.45
N LEU A 152 3.74 -6.96 16.35
CA LEU A 152 3.13 -6.56 15.08
C LEU A 152 2.12 -5.44 15.34
N ALA A 153 2.13 -4.42 14.48
CA ALA A 153 1.12 -3.38 14.47
C ALA A 153 0.92 -2.84 13.05
N ALA A 154 -0.29 -2.37 12.78
CA ALA A 154 -0.50 -1.40 11.73
C ALA A 154 -0.15 -0.02 12.27
N ILE A 155 0.55 0.79 11.50
CA ILE A 155 1.02 2.10 11.92
C ILE A 155 0.46 3.12 10.95
N HIS A 156 -0.12 4.17 11.49
CA HIS A 156 -0.49 5.38 10.75
C HIS A 156 0.25 6.56 11.39
N VAL A 157 0.84 7.39 10.55
CA VAL A 157 1.67 8.54 10.86
C VAL A 157 1.03 9.77 10.24
N SER A 158 0.67 10.72 11.09
CA SER A 158 0.19 12.03 10.65
C SER A 158 0.97 13.15 11.31
N GLY A 159 1.36 14.17 10.54
CA GLY A 159 2.06 15.32 11.09
C GLY A 159 2.80 16.14 10.05
N LYS A 160 3.49 17.18 10.52
CA LYS A 160 4.41 17.95 9.66
C LYS A 160 5.74 17.20 9.56
N LEU A 161 6.09 16.75 8.35
CA LEU A 161 7.33 16.03 8.08
C LEU A 161 8.17 16.81 7.07
N ASP A 162 9.48 16.85 7.32
CA ASP A 162 10.43 17.65 6.55
C ASP A 162 11.21 16.83 5.51
N GLU A 163 11.40 15.52 5.73
CA GLU A 163 12.17 14.61 4.86
C GLU A 163 11.40 13.31 4.59
N VAL A 164 10.43 13.36 3.67
CA VAL A 164 9.73 12.14 3.21
C VAL A 164 10.36 11.67 1.91
N LYS A 165 10.89 10.45 1.93
CA LYS A 165 11.50 9.79 0.79
C LYS A 165 10.82 8.45 0.55
N SER A 166 10.53 8.15 -0.70
CA SER A 166 9.90 6.89 -1.09
C SER A 166 10.55 6.33 -2.35
N THR A 167 10.22 5.08 -2.63
CA THR A 167 10.58 4.38 -3.86
C THR A 167 9.33 3.77 -4.45
N ALA A 168 9.14 3.94 -5.76
CA ALA A 168 8.04 3.30 -6.47
C ALA A 168 8.57 2.34 -7.54
N ALA A 169 8.07 1.10 -7.55
CA ALA A 169 8.41 0.13 -8.59
C ALA A 169 7.72 0.47 -9.93
N CYS A 170 8.44 0.32 -11.05
CA CYS A 170 7.95 0.63 -12.39
C CYS A 170 8.54 -0.33 -13.45
N HIS A 171 7.80 -0.59 -14.52
CA HIS A 171 8.24 -1.37 -15.69
C HIS A 171 8.81 -2.77 -15.39
N ILE A 172 8.25 -3.48 -14.40
CA ILE A 172 8.73 -4.82 -14.08
C ILE A 172 8.43 -5.75 -15.28
N PRO A 173 9.43 -6.48 -15.82
CA PRO A 173 9.25 -7.28 -17.02
C PRO A 173 8.29 -8.46 -16.79
N LEU A 174 7.69 -8.96 -17.88
CA LEU A 174 6.76 -10.10 -17.89
C LEU A 174 7.37 -11.43 -17.40
N GLY A 175 8.69 -11.51 -17.22
CA GLY A 175 9.35 -12.64 -16.58
C GLY A 175 9.57 -12.47 -15.08
N GLY A 176 9.10 -11.37 -14.52
CA GLY A 176 9.47 -10.95 -13.19
C GLY A 176 10.83 -10.27 -13.14
N LEU A 177 11.08 -9.55 -12.05
CA LEU A 177 12.41 -9.11 -11.68
C LEU A 177 12.76 -9.80 -10.38
N ASP A 178 13.97 -10.38 -10.28
CA ASP A 178 14.47 -10.85 -9.00
C ASP A 178 14.78 -9.63 -8.13
N LEU A 179 13.89 -9.36 -7.18
CA LEU A 179 14.01 -8.23 -6.28
C LEU A 179 14.99 -8.50 -5.13
N ASN A 180 15.55 -9.71 -5.00
CA ASN A 180 16.50 -10.05 -3.95
C ASN A 180 17.83 -9.29 -4.10
N GLU A 181 18.19 -8.85 -5.31
CA GLU A 181 19.40 -8.04 -5.55
C GLU A 181 19.22 -6.54 -5.23
N GLY A 182 18.05 -6.14 -4.69
CA GLY A 182 17.75 -4.79 -4.24
C GLY A 182 17.45 -3.78 -5.35
N TYR A 183 17.38 -2.49 -4.98
CA TYR A 183 17.05 -1.34 -5.85
C TYR A 183 18.17 -0.95 -6.85
N SER A 184 18.95 -1.92 -7.34
CA SER A 184 20.13 -1.67 -8.18
C SER A 184 19.80 -1.35 -9.65
N LEU A 185 18.53 -1.52 -10.05
CA LEU A 185 18.04 -1.28 -11.40
C LEU A 185 17.30 0.05 -11.48
N LYS A 186 18.05 1.11 -11.81
CA LYS A 186 17.55 2.49 -11.96
C LYS A 186 16.36 2.61 -12.92
N ASP A 187 16.21 1.68 -13.85
CA ASP A 187 15.13 1.70 -14.85
C ASP A 187 13.82 1.13 -14.29
N ASN A 188 13.85 0.44 -13.14
CA ASN A 188 12.72 -0.24 -12.54
C ASN A 188 12.25 0.35 -11.22
N PHE A 189 13.00 1.28 -10.64
CA PHE A 189 12.66 1.95 -9.40
C PHE A 189 12.84 3.45 -9.54
N LYS A 190 11.83 4.20 -9.13
CA LYS A 190 11.89 5.65 -9.05
C LYS A 190 12.01 6.08 -7.61
N PHE A 191 13.07 6.81 -7.31
CA PHE A 191 13.26 7.47 -6.02
C PHE A 191 12.53 8.80 -6.04
N ILE A 192 11.69 9.03 -5.03
CA ILE A 192 10.85 10.20 -4.91
C ILE A 192 11.22 10.89 -3.60
N GLU A 193 11.62 12.16 -3.69
CA GLU A 193 11.80 13.02 -2.53
C GLU A 193 10.66 14.03 -2.52
N TYR A 194 9.91 14.05 -1.44
CA TYR A 194 8.79 14.96 -1.29
C TYR A 194 9.18 16.19 -0.47
N GLN A 195 8.48 17.29 -0.72
CA GLN A 195 8.69 18.53 0.01
C GLN A 195 8.16 18.44 1.44
N THR A 196 8.68 19.31 2.30
CA THR A 196 8.11 19.54 3.62
C THR A 196 6.61 19.84 3.51
N GLY A 197 5.82 19.14 4.31
CA GLY A 197 4.37 19.21 4.21
C GLY A 197 3.66 18.66 5.43
N ILE A 198 2.34 18.71 5.40
CA ILE A 198 1.48 17.95 6.30
C ILE A 198 1.22 16.61 5.63
N TRP A 199 1.60 15.54 6.32
CA TRP A 199 1.51 14.17 5.86
C TRP A 199 0.51 13.39 6.69
N SER A 200 -0.11 12.40 6.06
CA SER A 200 -0.94 11.36 6.68
C SER A 200 -0.69 10.10 5.86
N MET A 201 -0.19 9.03 6.48
CA MET A 201 0.22 7.79 5.81
C MET A 201 0.29 6.61 6.77
#